data_AF-A0A7S2CQV4-F1
#
_entry.id   AF-A0A7S2CQV4-F1
#
_cell.length_a   1.000
_cell.length_b   1.000
_cell.length_c   1.000
_cell.angle_alpha   90.00
_cell.angle_beta   90.00
_cell.angle_gamma   90.00
#
_symmetry.space_group_name_H-M   'P 1'
#
loop_
_entity.id
_entity.type
_entity.pdbx_description
1 polymer ?
#
loop_
_entity_poly.entity_id
_entity_poly.type
_entity_poly.pdbx_seq_one_letter_code
_entity_poly.pdbx_strand_id
1 'polypeptide(L)'
;ALGYPSTLGASHVPYMLLDRHAAPPRPSTMLSERLVLQPHCYQVNDHRRITINLQQPQRTRRSASNPPTHLLANFNQVYKISSTAYTLWCGVLSRSRHSRLWLLRQPAEAEPFLRAELAACGIDAGRRLLFAAVLRDIREHLLR
;
A
#
# COMPACT_ATOMS: atom_id res chain seq x y z
N ALA A 1 16.99 0.96 -9.57
CA ALA A 1 16.36 1.07 -8.22
C ALA A 1 15.04 1.84 -8.24
N LEU A 2 14.99 3.14 -8.57
CA LEU A 2 13.77 3.93 -8.32
C LEU A 2 12.55 3.48 -9.15
N GLY A 3 12.74 3.15 -10.43
CA GLY A 3 11.68 2.60 -11.29
C GLY A 3 11.54 1.07 -11.22
N TYR A 4 12.57 0.37 -10.74
CA TYR A 4 12.61 -1.09 -10.63
C TYR A 4 13.38 -1.46 -9.35
N PRO A 5 12.69 -1.93 -8.29
CA PRO A 5 13.27 -2.17 -6.97
C PRO A 5 13.93 -3.56 -6.89
N SER A 6 14.74 -3.90 -7.89
CA SER A 6 15.54 -5.13 -7.93
C SER A 6 16.79 -4.94 -8.81
N THR A 7 17.70 -5.92 -8.78
CA THR A 7 18.87 -6.01 -9.65
C THR A 7 18.45 -6.06 -11.12
N LEU A 8 19.18 -5.36 -11.99
CA LEU A 8 19.02 -5.47 -13.43
C LEU A 8 19.74 -6.71 -13.99
N GLY A 9 20.68 -7.29 -13.25
CA GLY A 9 21.48 -8.43 -13.72
C GLY A 9 22.36 -8.11 -14.93
N ALA A 10 22.56 -6.83 -15.22
CA ALA A 10 23.17 -6.35 -16.44
C ALA A 10 24.61 -5.90 -16.20
N SER A 11 25.57 -6.51 -16.90
CA SER A 11 27.00 -6.17 -16.76
C SER A 11 27.35 -4.72 -17.12
N HIS A 12 26.51 -4.06 -17.92
CA HIS A 12 26.69 -2.67 -18.34
C HIS A 12 26.08 -1.65 -17.37
N VAL A 13 25.42 -2.08 -16.29
CA VAL A 13 24.94 -1.18 -15.22
C VAL A 13 25.75 -1.45 -13.94
N PRO A 14 26.81 -0.68 -13.69
CA PRO A 14 27.77 -1.02 -12.63
C PRO A 14 27.30 -0.67 -11.21
N TYR A 15 26.32 0.23 -11.07
CA TYR A 15 25.92 0.79 -9.77
C TYR A 15 24.41 0.78 -9.56
N MET A 16 24.01 0.58 -8.31
CA MET A 16 22.63 0.71 -7.86
C MET A 16 22.55 1.64 -6.64
N LEU A 17 21.73 2.68 -6.75
CA LEU A 17 21.49 3.63 -5.67
C LEU A 17 20.41 3.10 -4.72
N LEU A 18 20.76 2.89 -3.46
CA LEU A 18 19.88 2.38 -2.41
C LEU A 18 20.18 3.08 -1.07
N ASP A 19 19.60 2.59 0.02
CA ASP A 19 19.95 2.97 1.39
C ASP A 19 20.11 1.72 2.26
N ARG A 20 20.56 1.91 3.50
CA ARG A 20 20.83 0.83 4.47
C ARG A 20 19.59 0.07 4.95
N HIS A 21 18.37 0.59 4.74
CA HIS A 21 17.14 -0.10 5.09
C HIS A 21 16.68 -1.01 3.94
N ALA A 22 16.77 -0.53 2.70
CA ALA A 22 16.47 -1.30 1.51
C ALA A 22 17.55 -2.37 1.20
N ALA A 23 18.82 -2.04 1.47
CA ALA A 23 19.96 -2.95 1.36
C ALA A 23 20.72 -3.01 2.69
N PRO A 24 20.24 -3.79 3.67
CA PRO A 24 20.97 -3.99 4.92
C PRO A 24 22.34 -4.61 4.66
N PRO A 25 23.33 -4.42 5.56
CA PRO A 25 24.69 -4.93 5.43
C PRO A 25 24.71 -6.46 5.60
N ARG A 26 24.24 -7.15 4.56
CA ARG A 26 24.34 -8.59 4.36
C ARG A 26 25.17 -8.81 3.09
N PRO A 27 25.93 -9.91 2.99
CA PRO A 27 26.67 -10.22 1.77
C PRO A 27 25.69 -10.27 0.59
N SER A 28 25.74 -9.26 -0.27
CA SER A 28 24.79 -9.05 -1.36
C SER A 28 25.17 -9.89 -2.56
N THR A 29 25.18 -11.22 -2.43
CA THR A 29 25.34 -12.13 -3.58
C THR A 29 24.16 -12.03 -4.56
N MET A 30 23.05 -11.42 -4.14
CA MET A 30 21.82 -11.27 -4.92
C MET A 30 21.80 -10.03 -5.83
N LEU A 31 22.75 -9.10 -5.69
CA LEU A 31 22.80 -7.87 -6.49
C LEU A 31 24.08 -7.87 -7.33
N SER A 32 23.92 -7.70 -8.65
CA SER A 32 25.06 -7.64 -9.58
C SER A 32 25.81 -6.32 -9.51
N GLU A 33 25.07 -5.25 -9.18
CA GLU A 33 25.54 -3.89 -9.14
C GLU A 33 26.23 -3.57 -7.81
N ARG A 34 27.24 -2.71 -7.87
CA ARG A 34 27.86 -2.16 -6.67
C ARG A 34 26.92 -1.14 -6.03
N LEU A 35 26.69 -1.28 -4.73
CA LEU A 35 25.77 -0.41 -4.01
C LEU A 35 26.37 0.96 -3.74
N VAL A 36 25.61 2.00 -4.08
CA VAL A 36 25.82 3.38 -3.62
C VAL A 36 24.72 3.69 -2.62
N LEU A 37 25.08 3.89 -1.36
CA LEU A 37 24.12 4.04 -0.27
C LEU A 37 23.91 5.51 0.09
N GLN A 38 22.64 5.93 0.07
CA GLN A 38 22.21 7.20 0.65
C GLN A 38 22.20 7.11 2.19
N PRO A 39 22.51 8.20 2.90
CA PRO A 39 22.66 8.19 4.36
C PRO A 39 21.34 7.91 5.12
N HIS A 40 20.20 8.26 4.53
CA HIS A 40 18.89 8.17 5.19
C HIS A 40 17.87 7.33 4.41
N CYS A 41 17.44 7.81 3.24
CA CYS A 41 16.45 7.17 2.39
C CYS A 41 16.83 7.35 0.92
N TYR A 42 16.75 6.30 0.11
CA TYR A 42 17.03 6.37 -1.33
C TYR A 42 15.86 6.96 -2.13
N GLN A 43 14.63 6.86 -1.59
CA GLN A 43 13.43 7.32 -2.27
C GLN A 43 13.10 8.76 -1.87
N VAL A 44 13.24 9.67 -2.83
CA VAL A 44 12.79 11.06 -2.69
C VAL A 44 11.30 11.16 -3.00
N ASN A 45 10.56 11.86 -2.15
CA ASN A 45 9.14 12.19 -2.36
C ASN A 45 8.95 13.72 -2.35
N ASP A 46 7.93 14.21 -3.06
CA ASP A 46 7.59 15.62 -3.15
C ASP A 46 6.89 16.11 -1.86
N HIS A 47 7.66 16.69 -0.94
CA HIS A 47 7.17 17.18 0.36
C HIS A 47 6.14 18.31 0.24
N ARG A 48 6.12 19.06 -0.87
CA ARG A 48 5.17 20.18 -1.06
C ARG A 48 3.72 19.69 -1.17
N ARG A 49 3.52 18.42 -1.56
CA ARG A 49 2.18 17.81 -1.65
C ARG A 49 1.53 17.58 -0.28
N ILE A 50 2.32 17.42 0.78
CA ILE A 50 1.82 17.17 2.14
C ILE A 50 1.17 18.43 2.74
N THR A 51 1.75 19.61 2.47
CA THR A 51 1.28 20.89 3.00
C THR A 51 -0.16 21.22 2.57
N ILE A 52 -0.56 20.83 1.35
CA ILE A 52 -1.92 21.03 0.83
C ILE A 52 -2.96 20.28 1.68
N ASN A 53 -2.58 19.12 2.23
CA ASN A 53 -3.50 18.24 2.95
C ASN A 53 -3.79 18.71 4.38
N LEU A 54 -2.84 19.43 5.01
CA LEU A 54 -3.01 19.96 6.38
C LEU A 54 -3.86 21.24 6.43
N GLN A 55 -3.95 21.98 5.32
CA GLN A 55 -4.70 23.24 5.25
C GLN A 55 -6.19 23.07 4.95
N GLN A 56 -6.61 21.89 4.49
CA GLN A 56 -8.03 21.57 4.33
C GLN A 56 -8.48 20.72 5.52
N PRO A 57 -9.23 21.25 6.49
CA PRO A 57 -9.92 20.39 7.44
C PRO A 57 -10.99 19.63 6.66
N GLN A 58 -10.68 18.43 6.17
CA GLN A 58 -11.65 17.52 5.56
C GLN A 58 -12.62 17.06 6.65
N ARG A 59 -13.60 17.92 6.94
CA ARG A 59 -14.88 17.55 7.54
C ARG A 59 -15.66 16.71 6.53
N THR A 60 -15.28 15.46 6.33
CA THR A 60 -16.29 14.44 5.99
C THR A 60 -16.84 13.90 7.29
N ARG A 61 -17.66 14.76 7.89
CA ARG A 61 -18.55 14.46 9.00
C ARG A 61 -19.46 13.31 8.54
N ARG A 62 -19.20 12.11 9.05
CA ARG A 62 -20.18 11.10 9.49
C ARG A 62 -21.53 11.17 8.75
N SER A 63 -21.66 10.54 7.58
CA SER A 63 -22.99 10.17 7.05
C SER A 63 -23.28 8.67 7.19
N ALA A 64 -22.35 7.87 7.72
CA ALA A 64 -22.64 6.50 8.11
C ALA A 64 -23.20 6.50 9.53
N SER A 65 -24.38 5.89 9.73
CA SER A 65 -25.01 5.65 11.04
C SER A 65 -24.13 4.84 12.01
N ASN A 66 -23.02 4.28 11.52
CA ASN A 66 -22.00 3.60 12.31
C ASN A 66 -20.62 3.74 11.62
N PRO A 67 -19.87 4.84 11.85
CA PRO A 67 -18.55 5.00 11.28
C PRO A 67 -17.62 3.91 11.80
N PRO A 68 -16.73 3.34 10.97
CA PRO A 68 -15.74 2.38 11.47
C PRO A 68 -14.90 3.05 12.56
N THR A 69 -14.65 2.33 13.65
CA THR A 69 -13.75 2.81 14.70
C THR A 69 -12.31 2.84 14.20
N HIS A 70 -11.95 1.95 13.27
CA HIS A 70 -10.61 1.81 12.71
C HIS A 70 -10.69 1.45 11.22
N LEU A 71 -9.87 2.11 10.40
CA LEU A 71 -9.76 1.83 8.97
C LEU A 71 -8.37 1.27 8.67
N LEU A 72 -8.33 0.05 8.16
CA LEU A 72 -7.11 -0.57 7.66
C LEU A 72 -7.05 -0.23 6.16
N ALA A 73 -6.11 0.61 5.74
CA ALA A 73 -6.02 1.04 4.35
C ALA A 73 -4.80 0.43 3.65
N ASN A 74 -5.00 -0.07 2.43
CA ASN A 74 -3.93 -0.53 1.55
C ASN A 74 -4.23 -0.13 0.11
N PHE A 75 -3.62 0.97 -0.34
CA PHE A 75 -3.78 1.50 -1.70
C PHE A 75 -2.72 1.01 -2.68
N ASN A 76 -2.18 -0.18 -2.44
CA ASN A 76 -1.28 -0.85 -3.37
C ASN A 76 -2.06 -1.50 -4.51
N GLN A 77 -1.37 -1.76 -5.62
CA GLN A 77 -1.90 -2.56 -6.73
C GLN A 77 -2.18 -3.99 -6.26
N VAL A 78 -3.22 -4.64 -6.80
CA VAL A 78 -3.67 -5.95 -6.31
C VAL A 78 -2.59 -7.02 -6.36
N TYR A 79 -1.69 -7.00 -7.34
CA TYR A 79 -0.63 -8.01 -7.47
C TYR A 79 0.39 -7.97 -6.32
N LYS A 80 0.40 -6.89 -5.51
CA LYS A 80 1.22 -6.79 -4.30
C LYS A 80 0.55 -7.43 -3.08
N ILE A 81 -0.70 -7.87 -3.21
CA ILE A 81 -1.46 -8.51 -2.14
C ILE A 81 -1.23 -10.02 -2.24
N SER A 82 -0.44 -10.55 -1.31
CA SER A 82 -0.23 -11.99 -1.18
C SER A 82 -1.34 -12.63 -0.34
N SER A 83 -1.49 -13.96 -0.46
CA SER A 83 -2.35 -14.74 0.42
C SER A 83 -2.01 -14.52 1.90
N THR A 84 -0.72 -14.46 2.25
CA THR A 84 -0.26 -14.19 3.62
C THR A 84 -0.75 -12.84 4.14
N ALA A 85 -0.66 -11.77 3.33
CA ALA A 85 -1.18 -10.46 3.72
C ALA A 85 -2.69 -10.51 3.94
N TYR A 86 -3.39 -11.23 3.06
CA TYR A 86 -4.84 -11.40 3.13
C TYR A 86 -5.28 -12.16 4.39
N THR A 87 -4.64 -13.29 4.69
CA THR A 87 -4.87 -14.08 5.91
C THR A 87 -4.66 -13.24 7.17
N LEU A 88 -3.61 -12.40 7.19
CA LEU A 88 -3.36 -11.49 8.31
C LEU A 88 -4.51 -10.50 8.49
N TRP A 89 -5.02 -9.90 7.41
CA TRP A 89 -6.18 -9.00 7.49
C TRP A 89 -7.43 -9.72 7.99
N CYS A 90 -7.70 -10.94 7.52
CA CYS A 90 -8.79 -11.76 8.07
C CYS A 90 -8.62 -11.92 9.59
N GLY A 91 -7.42 -12.27 10.06
CA GLY A 91 -7.14 -12.41 11.49
C GLY A 91 -7.39 -11.13 12.31
N VAL A 92 -7.07 -9.95 11.77
CA VAL A 92 -7.35 -8.66 12.43
C VAL A 92 -8.85 -8.36 12.42
N LEU A 93 -9.52 -8.55 11.27
CA LEU A 93 -10.93 -8.24 11.09
C LEU A 93 -11.86 -9.18 11.88
N SER A 94 -11.46 -10.42 12.14
CA SER A 94 -12.19 -11.35 13.01
C SER A 94 -12.12 -10.94 14.48
N ARG A 95 -11.04 -10.27 14.91
CA ARG A 95 -10.85 -9.79 16.30
C ARG A 95 -11.50 -8.43 16.57
N SER A 96 -11.75 -7.63 15.53
CA SER A 96 -12.39 -6.33 15.65
C SER A 96 -13.65 -6.26 14.79
N ARG A 97 -14.83 -6.22 15.42
CA ARG A 97 -16.12 -6.16 14.69
C ARG A 97 -16.37 -4.81 13.99
N HIS A 98 -15.63 -3.76 14.35
CA HIS A 98 -15.83 -2.40 13.86
C HIS A 98 -14.77 -1.93 12.87
N SER A 99 -13.68 -2.69 12.69
CA SER A 99 -12.63 -2.35 11.71
C SER A 99 -13.09 -2.65 10.29
N ARG A 100 -12.71 -1.81 9.32
CA ARG A 100 -12.96 -2.07 7.89
C ARG A 100 -11.64 -2.07 7.12
N LEU A 101 -11.56 -2.87 6.07
CA LEU A 101 -10.43 -2.89 5.14
C LEU A 101 -10.77 -2.03 3.93
N TRP A 102 -9.88 -1.12 3.55
CA TRP A 102 -10.04 -0.22 2.42
C TRP A 102 -8.93 -0.43 1.40
N LEU A 103 -9.29 -0.97 0.24
CA LEU A 103 -8.36 -1.32 -0.82
C LEU A 103 -8.52 -0.39 -2.02
N LEU A 104 -7.47 -0.23 -2.83
CA LEU A 104 -7.59 0.39 -4.14
C LEU A 104 -8.33 -0.55 -5.10
N ARG A 105 -9.33 -0.04 -5.83
CA ARG A 105 -10.08 -0.80 -6.84
C ARG A 105 -9.33 -0.84 -8.17
N GLN A 106 -8.24 -1.61 -8.23
CA GLN A 106 -7.44 -1.74 -9.44
C GLN A 106 -6.75 -3.12 -9.54
N PRO A 107 -7.05 -3.93 -10.57
CA PRO A 107 -8.11 -3.75 -11.58
C PRO A 107 -9.50 -4.05 -10.97
N ALA A 108 -10.59 -3.64 -11.62
CA ALA A 108 -11.95 -3.78 -11.05
C ALA A 108 -12.38 -5.26 -10.95
N GLU A 109 -11.85 -6.07 -11.86
CA GLU A 109 -12.05 -7.51 -12.01
C GLU A 109 -11.56 -8.28 -10.78
N ALA A 110 -10.63 -7.73 -9.99
CA ALA A 110 -10.15 -8.36 -8.77
C ALA A 110 -11.14 -8.27 -7.60
N GLU A 111 -12.08 -7.32 -7.63
CA GLU A 111 -13.04 -7.09 -6.55
C GLU A 111 -13.86 -8.33 -6.16
N PRO A 112 -14.52 -9.08 -7.08
CA PRO A 112 -15.28 -10.27 -6.70
C PRO A 112 -14.42 -11.34 -6.02
N PHE A 113 -13.18 -11.54 -6.48
CA PHE A 113 -12.25 -12.50 -5.86
C PHE A 113 -11.86 -12.07 -4.45
N LEU A 114 -11.49 -10.79 -4.27
CA LEU A 114 -11.16 -10.25 -2.95
C LEU A 114 -12.35 -10.30 -2.00
N ARG A 115 -13.59 -10.16 -2.48
CA ARG A 115 -14.79 -10.34 -1.64
C ARG A 115 -15.00 -11.80 -1.25
N ALA A 116 -14.82 -12.72 -2.19
CA ALA A 116 -14.95 -14.16 -1.95
C ALA A 116 -13.94 -14.66 -0.92
N GLU A 117 -12.67 -14.23 -1.03
CA GLU A 117 -11.62 -14.55 -0.05
C GLU A 117 -11.98 -14.06 1.37
N LEU A 118 -12.56 -12.87 1.49
CA LEU A 118 -12.98 -12.35 2.81
C LEU A 118 -14.15 -13.16 3.38
N ALA A 119 -15.11 -13.50 2.52
CA ALA A 119 -16.26 -14.30 2.90
C ALA A 119 -15.84 -15.72 3.33
N ALA A 120 -14.84 -16.31 2.68
CA ALA A 120 -14.26 -17.60 3.07
C ALA A 120 -13.63 -17.56 4.48
N CYS A 121 -13.13 -16.41 4.92
CA CYS A 121 -12.70 -16.19 6.31
C CYS A 121 -13.87 -16.01 7.31
N GLY A 122 -15.13 -16.12 6.88
CA GLY A 122 -16.32 -15.88 7.71
C GLY A 122 -16.60 -14.40 8.00
N ILE A 123 -16.04 -13.49 7.20
CA ILE A 123 -16.17 -12.03 7.38
C ILE A 123 -17.14 -11.49 6.32
N ASP A 124 -18.13 -10.69 6.75
CA ASP A 124 -19.07 -10.01 5.86
C ASP A 124 -18.35 -9.03 4.93
N ALA A 125 -18.05 -9.47 3.70
CA ALA A 125 -17.34 -8.66 2.73
C ALA A 125 -18.11 -7.41 2.30
N GLY A 126 -19.45 -7.44 2.28
CA GLY A 126 -20.29 -6.30 1.91
C GLY A 126 -20.14 -5.14 2.90
N ARG A 127 -20.06 -5.46 4.19
CA ARG A 127 -19.89 -4.46 5.25
C ARG A 127 -18.41 -4.10 5.51
N ARG A 128 -17.52 -5.09 5.46
CA ARG A 128 -16.15 -5.00 5.99
C ARG A 128 -15.11 -4.60 4.96
N LEU A 129 -15.40 -4.76 3.67
CA LEU A 129 -14.49 -4.40 2.58
C LEU A 129 -14.99 -3.17 1.81
N LEU A 130 -14.14 -2.14 1.77
CA LEU A 130 -14.30 -0.91 1.02
C LEU A 130 -13.33 -0.86 -0.14
N PHE A 131 -13.77 -0.23 -1.23
CA PHE A 131 -12.95 -0.02 -2.41
C PHE A 131 -12.86 1.46 -2.76
N ALA A 132 -11.63 1.96 -2.86
CA ALA A 132 -11.31 3.31 -3.31
C ALA A 132 -11.22 3.31 -4.84
N ALA A 133 -11.91 4.24 -5.51
CA ALA A 133 -11.73 4.42 -6.96
C ALA A 133 -10.32 4.95 -7.28
N VAL A 134 -9.76 4.55 -8.42
CA VAL A 134 -8.52 5.15 -8.93
C VAL A 134 -8.83 6.58 -9.41
N LEU A 135 -8.19 7.58 -8.81
CA LEU A 135 -8.34 8.97 -9.22
C LEU A 135 -7.16 9.37 -10.11
N ARG A 136 -7.45 10.19 -11.13
CA ARG A 136 -6.43 10.70 -12.04
C ARG A 136 -5.66 11.87 -11.42
N ASP A 137 -6.32 12.67 -10.59
CA ASP A 137 -5.67 13.75 -9.85
C ASP A 137 -5.11 13.23 -8.53
N ILE A 138 -3.79 13.31 -8.39
CA ILE A 138 -3.08 12.93 -7.17
C ILE A 138 -3.53 13.76 -5.96
N ARG A 139 -3.95 15.02 -6.16
CA ARG A 139 -4.42 15.88 -5.07
C ARG A 139 -5.71 15.35 -4.47
N GLU A 140 -6.65 14.92 -5.32
CA GLU A 140 -7.90 14.30 -4.87
C GLU A 140 -7.65 12.95 -4.20
N HIS A 141 -6.66 12.18 -4.67
CA HIS A 141 -6.28 10.92 -4.04
C HIS A 141 -5.73 11.11 -2.62
N LEU A 142 -4.97 12.19 -2.38
CA LEU A 142 -4.38 12.48 -1.08
C LEU A 142 -5.40 12.99 -0.04
N LEU A 143 -6.56 13.52 -0.46
CA LEU A 143 -7.60 14.07 0.43
C LEU A 143 -8.54 13.01 1.04
N ARG A 144 -8.19 11.71 0.96
CA ARG A 144 -9.07 10.58 1.28
C ARG A 144 -8.90 10.03 2.69
#